data_AF-A0A259S5Y9-F1
#
_entry.id   AF-A0A259S5Y9-F1
#
_cell.length_a   1.000
_cell.length_b   1.000
_cell.length_c   1.000
_cell.angle_alpha   90.00
_cell.angle_beta   90.00
_cell.angle_gamma   90.00
#
_symmetry.space_group_name_H-M   'P 1'
#
loop_
_entity.id
_entity.type
_entity.pdbx_description
1 polymer ?
#
loop_
_entity_poly.entity_id
_entity_poly.type
_entity_poly.pdbx_seq_one_letter_code
_entity_poly.pdbx_strand_id
1 'polypeptide(L)'
;MTVTHHLRVHRSDEQLPREGQLAWRIAEIAADPVEVDADVVDMIINRVIDNASVAAASLTRAPVSAARQQALDHPVSVNGSGSTVFGCALERRTSPEWAAWANGVAVRELDYHDTFLAAEYSHPGDNIPPILAVAQHVGADGRALVRGIATGYEIQVDLVKAISLHAHKIDHVAHLGPSAAAGIGTLLGLDVETIYQAVGQALHTTTATRQSRKGEISTWKAHAPAFAGKMAVEAVDRAMRGETSPSPIYEGEDGVVAWMLDGPDASYDVPLPVAGESKRAILDTYTKEHSAEYQAQAWIDLARKLHNERPELADPANVDSIVIHTSHHTHYVIGSGANDPQKYDPHASRETLDHSIPYIFAVALQDGSWHHVDSYAPERARREDTVALWHKITTAEDEEWTRRYHSIDPSEKAFGGRVEIHLTNGETVTDEIAVADAHPLGARPFAREDYIRKFRILAEPVLEPAEIERFLALVQRLPELTAEEVAELSIVAAPGVLALAPAPRGLF
;
A
#
# COMPACT_ATOMS: atom_id res chain seq x y z
N MET A 1 21.30 -11.64 6.24
CA MET A 1 21.35 -11.64 7.71
C MET A 1 20.89 -10.27 8.19
N THR A 2 20.04 -10.22 9.22
CA THR A 2 19.61 -8.95 9.84
C THR A 2 20.31 -8.74 11.17
N VAL A 3 20.50 -7.48 11.55
CA VAL A 3 20.94 -7.02 12.86
C VAL A 3 19.90 -6.10 13.45
N THR A 4 19.76 -6.14 14.77
CA THR A 4 18.88 -5.23 15.49
C THR A 4 19.61 -3.92 15.78
N HIS A 5 19.07 -2.82 15.27
CA HIS A 5 19.44 -1.48 15.71
C HIS A 5 18.60 -1.09 16.93
N HIS A 6 19.26 -1.02 18.09
CA HIS A 6 18.62 -0.58 19.31
C HIS A 6 18.53 0.95 19.33
N LEU A 7 17.32 1.46 19.17
CA LEU A 7 17.00 2.87 19.25
C LEU A 7 16.52 3.22 20.66
N ARG A 8 17.00 4.32 21.23
CA ARG A 8 16.42 4.96 22.42
C ARG A 8 16.43 6.48 22.28
N VAL A 9 15.68 7.18 23.13
CA VAL A 9 15.78 8.64 23.22
C VAL A 9 17.09 9.07 23.90
N HIS A 10 17.68 10.17 23.41
CA HIS A 10 18.89 10.80 23.89
C HIS A 10 18.63 12.27 24.23
N ARG A 11 19.00 12.68 25.44
CA ARG A 11 19.01 14.10 25.85
C ARG A 11 20.06 14.88 25.05
N SER A 12 19.87 16.19 24.90
CA SER A 12 20.82 17.03 24.15
C SER A 12 22.24 17.09 24.74
N ASP A 13 22.41 16.72 26.02
CA ASP A 13 23.71 16.58 26.70
C ASP A 13 24.37 15.20 26.47
N GLU A 14 23.62 14.20 25.98
CA GLU A 14 24.10 12.87 25.62
C GLU A 14 24.56 12.87 24.16
N GLN A 15 25.83 13.19 23.90
CA GLN A 15 26.40 13.21 22.55
C GLN A 15 26.23 11.85 21.84
N LEU A 16 25.19 11.71 21.00
CA LEU A 16 24.97 10.56 20.11
C LEU A 16 25.69 10.81 18.77
N PRO A 17 26.74 10.03 18.43
CA PRO A 17 27.39 10.11 17.13
C PRO A 17 26.39 9.84 16.00
N ARG A 18 26.58 10.46 14.82
CA ARG A 18 25.68 10.28 13.68
C ARG A 18 25.56 8.81 13.28
N GLU A 19 26.67 8.08 13.32
CA GLU A 19 26.77 6.64 13.04
C GLU A 19 25.98 5.77 14.03
N GLY A 20 25.61 6.32 15.18
CA GLY A 20 24.73 5.70 16.16
C GLY A 20 23.25 5.93 15.91
N GLN A 21 22.87 6.78 14.94
CA GLN A 21 21.48 7.16 14.67
C GLN A 21 20.84 6.24 13.63
N LEU A 22 19.57 5.90 13.80
CA LEU A 22 18.78 5.09 12.87
C LEU A 22 18.73 5.71 11.48
N ALA A 23 18.56 7.03 11.38
CA ALA A 23 18.58 7.73 10.09
C ALA A 23 19.91 7.53 9.34
N TRP A 24 21.04 7.42 10.05
CA TRP A 24 22.33 7.14 9.45
C TRP A 24 22.44 5.68 9.02
N ARG A 25 21.93 4.73 9.83
CA ARG A 25 21.89 3.31 9.44
C ARG A 25 21.04 3.07 8.21
N ILE A 26 19.89 3.74 8.10
CA ILE A 26 19.07 3.75 6.88
C ILE A 26 19.89 4.25 5.68
N ALA A 27 20.66 5.33 5.86
CA ALA A 27 21.50 5.89 4.81
C ALA A 27 22.66 4.96 4.41
N GLU A 28 23.28 4.24 5.35
CA GLU A 28 24.30 3.22 5.05
C GLU A 28 23.72 2.07 4.23
N ILE A 29 22.51 1.60 4.57
CA ILE A 29 21.81 0.54 3.83
C ILE A 29 21.48 1.02 2.41
N ALA A 30 21.03 2.27 2.25
CA ALA A 30 20.72 2.85 0.96
C ALA A 30 21.96 3.05 0.07
N ALA A 31 23.08 3.47 0.66
CA ALA A 31 24.35 3.64 -0.05
C ALA A 31 25.06 2.31 -0.38
N ASP A 32 24.67 1.21 0.27
CA ASP A 32 25.27 -0.11 0.07
C ASP A 32 25.12 -0.56 -1.39
N PRO A 33 26.24 -0.84 -2.10
CA PRO A 33 26.21 -1.20 -3.50
C PRO A 33 25.72 -2.62 -3.80
N VAL A 34 25.30 -3.40 -2.79
CA VAL A 34 24.79 -4.77 -2.93
C VAL A 34 23.76 -4.93 -4.06
N GLU A 35 23.85 -6.05 -4.77
CA GLU A 35 22.91 -6.38 -5.85
C GLU A 35 21.59 -6.92 -5.31
N VAL A 36 20.55 -6.77 -6.13
CA VAL A 36 19.22 -7.26 -5.85
C VAL A 36 19.10 -8.71 -6.34
N ASP A 37 18.70 -9.61 -5.44
CA ASP A 37 18.50 -11.03 -5.77
C ASP A 37 17.39 -11.22 -6.81
N ALA A 38 17.48 -12.28 -7.63
CA ALA A 38 16.56 -12.50 -8.75
C ALA A 38 15.08 -12.61 -8.34
N ASP A 39 14.78 -13.24 -7.19
CA ASP A 39 13.42 -13.35 -6.67
C ASP A 39 12.85 -12.00 -6.20
N VAL A 40 13.71 -11.13 -5.67
CA VAL A 40 13.38 -9.74 -5.33
C VAL A 40 13.10 -8.95 -6.60
N VAL A 41 13.93 -9.09 -7.65
CA VAL A 41 13.68 -8.45 -8.96
C VAL A 41 12.33 -8.89 -9.54
N ASP A 42 12.04 -10.19 -9.50
CA ASP A 42 10.77 -10.73 -9.99
C ASP A 42 9.56 -10.17 -9.25
N MET A 43 9.67 -9.99 -7.93
CA MET A 43 8.62 -9.38 -7.12
C MET A 43 8.50 -7.87 -7.38
N ILE A 44 9.61 -7.15 -7.61
CA ILE A 44 9.54 -5.73 -8.00
C ILE A 44 8.75 -5.57 -9.29
N ILE A 45 9.02 -6.40 -10.31
CA ILE A 45 8.26 -6.37 -11.56
C ILE A 45 6.76 -6.64 -11.29
N ASN A 46 6.44 -7.62 -10.42
CA ASN A 46 5.06 -7.88 -10.02
C ASN A 46 4.40 -6.64 -9.38
N ARG A 47 5.10 -5.93 -8.49
CA ARG A 47 4.58 -4.73 -7.81
C ARG A 47 4.41 -3.54 -8.76
N VAL A 48 5.27 -3.40 -9.76
CA VAL A 48 5.10 -2.37 -10.80
C VAL A 48 3.86 -2.68 -11.65
N ILE A 49 3.63 -3.94 -12.01
CA ILE A 49 2.40 -4.38 -12.70
C ILE A 49 1.17 -4.11 -11.81
N ASP A 50 1.24 -4.47 -10.53
CA ASP A 50 0.14 -4.28 -9.58
C ASP A 50 -0.24 -2.79 -9.44
N ASN A 51 0.75 -1.92 -9.24
CA ASN A 51 0.53 -0.47 -9.19
C ASN A 51 -0.09 0.08 -10.48
N ALA A 52 0.39 -0.36 -11.65
CA ALA A 52 -0.20 0.05 -12.93
C ALA A 52 -1.65 -0.44 -13.09
N SER A 53 -1.97 -1.62 -12.54
CA SER A 53 -3.34 -2.17 -12.53
C SER A 53 -4.29 -1.26 -11.76
N VAL A 54 -3.89 -0.87 -10.56
CA VAL A 54 -4.70 0.00 -9.70
C VAL A 54 -4.80 1.41 -10.28
N ALA A 55 -3.70 1.94 -10.83
CA ALA A 55 -3.70 3.23 -11.50
C ALA A 55 -4.66 3.25 -12.70
N ALA A 56 -4.66 2.20 -13.54
CA ALA A 56 -5.57 2.06 -14.68
C ALA A 56 -7.04 2.15 -14.23
N ALA A 57 -7.44 1.31 -13.27
CA ALA A 57 -8.81 1.30 -12.75
C ALA A 57 -9.22 2.61 -12.06
N SER A 58 -8.26 3.47 -11.70
CA SER A 58 -8.50 4.74 -11.00
C SER A 58 -8.48 5.98 -11.91
N LEU A 59 -8.12 5.85 -13.20
CA LEU A 59 -7.84 6.98 -14.11
C LEU A 59 -8.97 8.03 -14.23
N THR A 60 -10.22 7.60 -14.04
CA THR A 60 -11.41 8.46 -14.17
C THR A 60 -11.96 8.94 -12.84
N ARG A 61 -11.37 8.53 -11.70
CA ARG A 61 -11.81 8.94 -10.36
C ARG A 61 -11.44 10.39 -10.09
N ALA A 62 -12.32 11.12 -9.40
CA ALA A 62 -12.16 12.55 -9.17
C ALA A 62 -10.85 12.94 -8.45
N PRO A 63 -10.39 12.23 -7.40
CA PRO A 63 -9.10 12.52 -6.76
C PRO A 63 -7.91 12.40 -7.73
N VAL A 64 -7.89 11.32 -8.53
CA VAL A 64 -6.83 11.05 -9.52
C VAL A 64 -6.84 12.11 -10.61
N SER A 65 -8.02 12.49 -11.11
CA SER A 65 -8.12 13.53 -12.13
C SER A 65 -7.66 14.90 -11.60
N ALA A 66 -8.00 15.24 -10.36
CA ALA A 66 -7.56 16.49 -9.73
C ALA A 66 -6.03 16.52 -9.54
N ALA A 67 -5.45 15.46 -8.99
CA ALA A 67 -4.00 15.36 -8.81
C ALA A 67 -3.23 15.39 -10.14
N ARG A 68 -3.78 14.75 -11.18
CA ARG A 68 -3.27 14.86 -12.54
C ARG A 68 -3.32 16.30 -13.07
N GLN A 69 -4.43 17.03 -12.91
CA GLN A 69 -4.47 18.43 -13.37
C GLN A 69 -3.41 19.28 -12.65
N GLN A 70 -3.30 19.16 -11.33
CA GLN A 70 -2.24 19.84 -10.56
C GLN A 70 -0.87 19.54 -11.15
N ALA A 71 -0.55 18.26 -11.38
CA ALA A 71 0.75 17.91 -11.94
C ALA A 71 0.99 18.48 -13.34
N LEU A 72 -0.03 18.50 -14.19
CA LEU A 72 0.08 19.01 -15.56
C LEU A 72 0.21 20.53 -15.64
N ASP A 73 -0.10 21.26 -14.57
CA ASP A 73 0.13 22.71 -14.46
C ASP A 73 1.58 23.04 -14.04
N HIS A 74 2.36 22.05 -13.62
CA HIS A 74 3.77 22.21 -13.28
C HIS A 74 4.67 21.75 -14.43
N PRO A 75 5.42 22.66 -15.07
CA PRO A 75 6.27 22.31 -16.21
C PRO A 75 7.48 21.48 -15.76
N VAL A 76 8.07 20.77 -16.72
CA VAL A 76 9.36 20.07 -16.53
C VAL A 76 10.43 21.06 -16.05
N SER A 77 11.24 20.64 -15.08
CA SER A 77 12.35 21.46 -14.59
C SER A 77 13.45 21.65 -15.64
N VAL A 78 14.28 22.69 -15.49
CA VAL A 78 15.26 23.10 -16.51
C VAL A 78 16.31 22.03 -16.82
N ASN A 79 16.63 21.14 -15.87
CA ASN A 79 17.77 20.22 -15.95
C ASN A 79 17.39 18.73 -15.97
N GLY A 80 16.19 18.36 -16.43
CA GLY A 80 15.84 16.95 -16.59
C GLY A 80 14.76 16.70 -17.63
N SER A 81 14.52 15.42 -17.91
CA SER A 81 13.60 14.97 -18.97
C SER A 81 12.12 15.07 -18.57
N GLY A 82 11.86 15.35 -17.30
CA GLY A 82 10.53 15.26 -16.71
C GLY A 82 10.07 13.81 -16.54
N SER A 83 8.86 13.65 -16.05
CA SER A 83 8.32 12.35 -15.68
C SER A 83 6.91 12.16 -16.23
N THR A 84 6.55 10.89 -16.48
CA THR A 84 5.21 10.49 -16.96
C THR A 84 4.14 10.75 -15.90
N VAL A 85 2.89 10.98 -16.35
CA VAL A 85 1.70 10.88 -15.51
C VAL A 85 0.80 9.77 -16.06
N PHE A 86 0.33 8.86 -15.21
CA PHE A 86 -0.50 7.74 -15.63
C PHE A 86 -1.75 8.20 -16.39
N GLY A 87 -2.01 7.51 -17.50
CA GLY A 87 -3.09 7.79 -18.43
C GLY A 87 -2.78 8.89 -19.46
N CYS A 88 -1.78 9.75 -19.23
CA CYS A 88 -1.39 10.76 -20.20
C CYS A 88 -0.51 10.17 -21.32
N ALA A 89 -0.48 10.85 -22.46
CA ALA A 89 0.47 10.53 -23.52
C ALA A 89 1.91 10.69 -22.99
N LEU A 90 2.83 9.84 -23.43
CA LEU A 90 4.18 9.78 -22.88
C LEU A 90 4.92 11.12 -23.09
N GLU A 91 4.80 11.76 -24.24
CA GLU A 91 5.39 13.07 -24.49
C GLU A 91 4.91 14.19 -23.54
N ARG A 92 3.77 14.02 -22.86
CA ARG A 92 3.26 14.98 -21.88
C ARG A 92 3.90 14.73 -20.51
N ARG A 93 4.98 15.45 -20.25
CA ARG A 93 5.82 15.35 -19.04
C ARG A 93 5.55 16.50 -18.05
N THR A 94 5.85 16.24 -16.78
CA THR A 94 5.82 17.21 -15.67
C THR A 94 7.09 17.09 -14.82
N SER A 95 7.28 17.95 -13.82
CA SER A 95 8.36 17.82 -12.84
C SER A 95 8.18 16.56 -11.96
N PRO A 96 9.28 15.93 -11.49
CA PRO A 96 9.24 14.61 -10.86
C PRO A 96 8.42 14.57 -9.57
N GLU A 97 8.46 15.63 -8.76
CA GLU A 97 7.70 15.71 -7.51
C GLU A 97 6.19 15.75 -7.77
N TRP A 98 5.76 16.37 -8.87
CA TRP A 98 4.36 16.44 -9.26
C TRP A 98 3.89 15.19 -10.01
N ALA A 99 4.77 14.52 -10.76
CA ALA A 99 4.49 13.18 -11.26
C ALA A 99 4.35 12.16 -10.12
N ALA A 100 5.24 12.21 -9.12
CA ALA A 100 5.16 11.38 -7.93
C ALA A 100 3.82 11.58 -7.19
N TRP A 101 3.38 12.83 -7.07
CA TRP A 101 2.08 13.19 -6.53
C TRP A 101 0.92 12.56 -7.34
N ALA A 102 0.81 12.85 -8.64
CA ALA A 102 -0.31 12.37 -9.44
C ALA A 102 -0.35 10.83 -9.54
N ASN A 103 0.81 10.19 -9.76
CA ASN A 103 0.90 8.74 -9.90
C ASN A 103 0.69 8.04 -8.55
N GLY A 104 1.15 8.63 -7.44
CA GLY A 104 0.87 8.14 -6.10
C GLY A 104 -0.62 8.14 -5.77
N VAL A 105 -1.34 9.21 -6.10
CA VAL A 105 -2.80 9.26 -5.92
C VAL A 105 -3.48 8.18 -6.75
N ALA A 106 -3.08 7.98 -8.01
CA ALA A 106 -3.64 6.95 -8.89
C ALA A 106 -3.45 5.52 -8.33
N VAL A 107 -2.26 5.23 -7.79
CA VAL A 107 -1.92 3.93 -7.21
C VAL A 107 -2.67 3.70 -5.89
N ARG A 108 -2.88 4.74 -5.08
CA ARG A 108 -3.49 4.60 -3.76
C ARG A 108 -5.01 4.64 -3.74
N GLU A 109 -5.64 5.30 -4.71
CA GLU A 109 -7.07 5.66 -4.71
C GLU A 109 -8.01 4.49 -4.37
N LEU A 110 -7.81 3.32 -5.00
CA LEU A 110 -8.68 2.16 -4.77
C LEU A 110 -8.27 1.30 -3.57
N ASP A 111 -7.14 1.60 -2.92
CA ASP A 111 -6.60 0.81 -1.81
C ASP A 111 -6.39 -0.66 -2.20
N TYR A 112 -5.91 -0.90 -3.42
CA TYR A 112 -5.95 -2.21 -4.08
C TYR A 112 -4.58 -2.71 -4.55
N HIS A 113 -3.50 -2.02 -4.16
CA HIS A 113 -2.15 -2.52 -4.35
C HIS A 113 -1.69 -3.25 -3.07
N ASP A 114 -0.40 -3.56 -2.98
CA ASP A 114 0.14 -4.33 -1.87
C ASP A 114 0.05 -3.64 -0.50
N THR A 115 0.25 -4.45 0.52
CA THR A 115 0.26 -4.03 1.91
C THR A 115 1.18 -4.95 2.71
N PHE A 116 1.54 -4.48 3.90
CA PHE A 116 2.29 -5.23 4.88
C PHE A 116 1.81 -4.81 6.28
N LEU A 117 1.57 -5.79 7.16
CA LEU A 117 1.03 -5.56 8.50
C LEU A 117 1.94 -6.26 9.53
N ALA A 118 2.55 -5.47 10.43
CA ALA A 118 3.36 -5.95 11.54
C ALA A 118 3.03 -5.14 12.81
N ALA A 119 3.99 -4.44 13.42
CA ALA A 119 3.71 -3.51 14.52
C ALA A 119 2.93 -2.27 14.04
N GLU A 120 3.18 -1.85 12.79
CA GLU A 120 2.40 -0.86 12.04
C GLU A 120 1.76 -1.50 10.79
N TYR A 121 0.91 -0.75 10.09
CA TYR A 121 0.36 -1.10 8.79
C TYR A 121 1.00 -0.24 7.70
N SER A 122 1.28 -0.80 6.54
CA SER A 122 1.82 -0.02 5.43
C SER A 122 1.35 -0.52 4.07
N HIS A 123 1.66 0.30 3.07
CA HIS A 123 1.50 0.00 1.66
C HIS A 123 2.84 0.27 0.95
N PRO A 124 3.77 -0.70 0.95
CA PRO A 124 5.11 -0.48 0.44
C PRO A 124 5.18 -0.14 -1.07
N GLY A 125 4.16 -0.52 -1.84
CA GLY A 125 3.95 -0.10 -3.23
C GLY A 125 3.90 1.41 -3.45
N ASP A 126 3.58 2.19 -2.41
CA ASP A 126 3.61 3.65 -2.47
C ASP A 126 5.04 4.22 -2.64
N ASN A 127 6.12 3.44 -2.45
CA ASN A 127 7.49 3.86 -2.77
C ASN A 127 7.76 3.94 -4.28
N ILE A 128 7.04 3.18 -5.10
CA ILE A 128 7.34 3.05 -6.53
C ILE A 128 7.11 4.37 -7.28
N PRO A 129 5.98 5.09 -7.14
CA PRO A 129 5.73 6.33 -7.86
C PRO A 129 6.83 7.41 -7.71
N PRO A 130 7.29 7.78 -6.49
CA PRO A 130 8.35 8.79 -6.36
C PRO A 130 9.71 8.33 -6.90
N ILE A 131 10.09 7.06 -6.70
CA ILE A 131 11.37 6.53 -7.19
C ILE A 131 11.37 6.47 -8.72
N LEU A 132 10.28 5.98 -9.34
CA LEU A 132 10.12 5.94 -10.78
C LEU A 132 10.10 7.35 -11.39
N ALA A 133 9.41 8.30 -10.76
CA ALA A 133 9.36 9.68 -11.25
C ALA A 133 10.78 10.28 -11.31
N VAL A 134 11.59 10.11 -10.26
CA VAL A 134 12.98 10.57 -10.28
C VAL A 134 13.80 9.82 -11.33
N ALA A 135 13.64 8.50 -11.45
CA ALA A 135 14.37 7.70 -12.44
C ALA A 135 14.14 8.20 -13.87
N GLN A 136 12.89 8.47 -14.23
CA GLN A 136 12.54 9.06 -15.53
C GLN A 136 13.13 10.45 -15.71
N HIS A 137 13.10 11.27 -14.66
CA HIS A 137 13.56 12.64 -14.72
C HIS A 137 15.06 12.76 -14.98
N VAL A 138 15.85 11.91 -14.32
CA VAL A 138 17.33 11.95 -14.38
C VAL A 138 17.91 11.03 -15.47
N GLY A 139 17.07 10.22 -16.14
CA GLY A 139 17.51 9.25 -17.13
C GLY A 139 18.25 8.06 -16.51
N ALA A 140 17.75 7.53 -15.39
CA ALA A 140 18.27 6.31 -14.78
C ALA A 140 17.79 5.05 -15.52
N ASP A 141 18.61 4.01 -15.53
CA ASP A 141 18.28 2.73 -16.14
C ASP A 141 17.45 1.82 -15.21
N GLY A 142 17.00 0.70 -15.76
CA GLY A 142 16.16 -0.27 -15.08
C GLY A 142 16.82 -0.92 -13.87
N ARG A 143 18.14 -1.13 -13.92
CA ARG A 143 18.91 -1.70 -12.81
C ARG A 143 18.97 -0.75 -11.62
N ALA A 144 19.19 0.55 -11.87
CA ALA A 144 19.16 1.57 -10.84
C ALA A 144 17.75 1.71 -10.21
N LEU A 145 16.70 1.67 -11.04
CA LEU A 145 15.31 1.68 -10.60
C LEU A 145 14.97 0.49 -9.68
N VAL A 146 15.37 -0.73 -10.07
CA VAL A 146 15.19 -1.94 -9.26
C VAL A 146 15.85 -1.81 -7.88
N ARG A 147 17.09 -1.31 -7.83
CA ARG A 147 17.82 -1.10 -6.56
C ARG A 147 17.14 -0.05 -5.67
N GLY A 148 16.66 1.03 -6.26
CA GLY A 148 15.90 2.06 -5.55
C GLY A 148 14.62 1.50 -4.92
N ILE A 149 13.82 0.77 -5.70
CA ILE A 149 12.58 0.16 -5.23
C ILE A 149 12.85 -0.87 -4.12
N ALA A 150 13.86 -1.75 -4.29
CA ALA A 150 14.24 -2.72 -3.26
C ALA A 150 14.55 -2.03 -1.92
N THR A 151 15.28 -0.91 -1.96
CA THR A 151 15.62 -0.13 -0.76
C THR A 151 14.40 0.52 -0.13
N GLY A 152 13.52 1.15 -0.92
CA GLY A 152 12.30 1.74 -0.39
C GLY A 152 11.43 0.72 0.34
N TYR A 153 11.30 -0.48 -0.21
CA TYR A 153 10.59 -1.57 0.45
C TYR A 153 11.28 -2.05 1.74
N GLU A 154 12.60 -2.30 1.69
CA GLU A 154 13.37 -2.73 2.86
C GLU A 154 13.17 -1.80 4.05
N ILE A 155 13.45 -0.51 3.84
CA ILE A 155 13.42 0.49 4.90
C ILE A 155 12.00 0.63 5.48
N GLN A 156 10.96 0.66 4.64
CA GLN A 156 9.61 0.80 5.15
C GLN A 156 9.16 -0.44 5.93
N VAL A 157 9.45 -1.64 5.42
CA VAL A 157 9.06 -2.90 6.07
C VAL A 157 9.76 -3.04 7.42
N ASP A 158 11.05 -2.72 7.49
CA ASP A 158 11.83 -2.79 8.72
C ASP A 158 11.34 -1.80 9.80
N LEU A 159 11.02 -0.56 9.40
CA LEU A 159 10.38 0.41 10.30
C LEU A 159 9.01 -0.08 10.78
N VAL A 160 8.21 -0.68 9.90
CA VAL A 160 6.87 -1.20 10.19
C VAL A 160 6.90 -2.42 11.12
N LYS A 161 7.96 -3.23 11.06
CA LYS A 161 8.19 -4.36 11.97
C LYS A 161 8.42 -3.90 13.41
N ALA A 162 8.95 -2.69 13.62
CA ALA A 162 9.44 -2.25 14.94
C ALA A 162 8.67 -1.09 15.58
N ILE A 163 8.20 -0.11 14.80
CA ILE A 163 7.69 1.17 15.33
C ILE A 163 6.21 1.33 14.97
N SER A 164 5.31 1.18 15.95
CA SER A 164 3.88 1.39 15.77
C SER A 164 3.52 2.88 15.84
N LEU A 165 3.12 3.46 14.71
CA LEU A 165 2.63 4.84 14.62
C LEU A 165 1.14 4.93 15.02
N HIS A 166 0.40 3.85 14.77
CA HIS A 166 -1.03 3.73 15.01
C HIS A 166 -1.36 3.82 16.50
N ALA A 167 -0.52 3.26 17.37
CA ALA A 167 -0.64 3.39 18.82
C ALA A 167 -0.74 4.86 19.28
N HIS A 168 -0.10 5.77 18.53
CA HIS A 168 -0.04 7.21 18.80
C HIS A 168 -0.94 8.04 17.88
N LYS A 169 -1.81 7.41 17.09
CA LYS A 169 -2.67 8.08 16.11
C LYS A 169 -1.87 8.93 15.12
N ILE A 170 -0.68 8.47 14.77
CA ILE A 170 0.11 8.99 13.66
C ILE A 170 -0.24 8.20 12.38
N ASP A 171 -0.28 8.90 11.25
CA ASP A 171 -0.53 8.26 9.96
C ASP A 171 0.69 7.40 9.57
N HIS A 172 0.42 6.20 9.06
CA HIS A 172 1.47 5.24 8.70
C HIS A 172 2.41 5.73 7.58
N VAL A 173 1.99 6.75 6.83
CA VAL A 173 2.84 7.40 5.81
C VAL A 173 4.09 8.06 6.41
N ALA A 174 4.19 8.23 7.73
CA ALA A 174 5.40 8.73 8.37
C ALA A 174 6.62 7.82 8.12
N HIS A 175 6.42 6.51 7.95
CA HIS A 175 7.49 5.57 7.55
C HIS A 175 7.78 5.59 6.04
N LEU A 176 6.83 6.07 5.22
CA LEU A 176 6.96 6.11 3.75
C LEU A 176 7.89 7.24 3.27
N GLY A 177 7.84 8.41 3.89
CA GLY A 177 8.73 9.53 3.57
C GLY A 177 10.22 9.15 3.61
N PRO A 178 10.76 8.68 4.76
CA PRO A 178 12.16 8.29 4.87
C PRO A 178 12.52 7.08 3.99
N SER A 179 11.61 6.12 3.78
CA SER A 179 11.87 4.98 2.91
C SER A 179 11.98 5.38 1.43
N ALA A 180 11.09 6.26 0.95
CA ALA A 180 11.15 6.77 -0.41
C ALA A 180 12.41 7.64 -0.62
N ALA A 181 12.80 8.44 0.38
CA ALA A 181 14.05 9.22 0.32
C ALA A 181 15.29 8.31 0.23
N ALA A 182 15.34 7.24 1.02
CA ALA A 182 16.40 6.23 0.94
C ALA A 182 16.43 5.51 -0.42
N GLY A 183 15.26 5.13 -0.95
CA GLY A 183 15.13 4.52 -2.27
C GLY A 183 15.60 5.43 -3.41
N ILE A 184 15.25 6.72 -3.37
CA ILE A 184 15.75 7.73 -4.31
C ILE A 184 17.27 7.90 -4.15
N GLY A 185 17.78 7.94 -2.92
CA GLY A 185 19.21 8.01 -2.66
C GLY A 185 20.00 6.86 -3.27
N THR A 186 19.45 5.64 -3.18
CA THR A 186 20.01 4.43 -3.79
C THR A 186 19.98 4.50 -5.32
N LEU A 187 18.84 4.90 -5.89
CA LEU A 187 18.66 5.09 -7.34
C LEU A 187 19.71 6.03 -7.92
N LEU A 188 20.01 7.12 -7.21
CA LEU A 188 20.95 8.15 -7.63
C LEU A 188 22.41 7.86 -7.26
N GLY A 189 22.67 6.81 -6.47
CA GLY A 189 24.01 6.49 -5.98
C GLY A 189 24.61 7.59 -5.09
N LEU A 190 23.78 8.23 -4.26
CA LEU A 190 24.22 9.30 -3.36
C LEU A 190 25.07 8.76 -2.20
N ASP A 191 25.87 9.64 -1.61
CA ASP A 191 26.64 9.33 -0.42
C ASP A 191 25.76 9.28 0.83
N VAL A 192 26.27 8.60 1.87
CA VAL A 192 25.56 8.39 3.15
C VAL A 192 25.13 9.71 3.80
N GLU A 193 25.95 10.76 3.75
CA GLU A 193 25.62 12.03 4.40
C GLU A 193 24.44 12.72 3.70
N THR A 194 24.43 12.74 2.36
CA THR A 194 23.31 13.29 1.59
C THR A 194 22.01 12.52 1.87
N ILE A 195 22.05 11.17 1.86
CA ILE A 195 20.85 10.35 2.13
C ILE A 195 20.37 10.56 3.57
N TYR A 196 21.28 10.64 4.53
CA TYR A 196 20.98 10.90 5.94
C TYR A 196 20.19 12.22 6.12
N GLN A 197 20.61 13.31 5.47
CA GLN A 197 19.88 14.57 5.53
C GLN A 197 18.49 14.47 4.90
N ALA A 198 18.37 13.77 3.77
CA ALA A 198 17.08 13.58 3.09
C ALA A 198 16.10 12.77 3.95
N VAL A 199 16.55 11.66 4.55
CA VAL A 199 15.77 10.82 5.47
C VAL A 199 15.27 11.65 6.66
N GLY A 200 16.15 12.48 7.25
CA GLY A 200 15.80 13.34 8.38
C GLY A 200 14.70 14.35 8.06
N GLN A 201 14.79 15.04 6.91
CA GLN A 201 13.74 15.96 6.48
C GLN A 201 12.45 15.22 6.14
N ALA A 202 12.54 14.12 5.40
CA ALA A 202 11.36 13.40 4.94
C ALA A 202 10.53 12.91 6.13
N LEU A 203 11.14 12.24 7.12
CA LEU A 203 10.43 11.85 8.33
C LEU A 203 9.78 13.05 9.03
N HIS A 204 10.53 14.14 9.20
CA HIS A 204 10.03 15.33 9.88
C HIS A 204 8.78 15.92 9.23
N THR A 205 8.74 16.01 7.90
CA THR A 205 7.65 16.67 7.17
C THR A 205 6.50 15.75 6.77
N THR A 206 6.68 14.42 6.87
CA THR A 206 5.63 13.44 6.56
C THR A 206 5.02 12.80 7.81
N THR A 207 5.41 13.23 9.01
CA THR A 207 4.78 12.78 10.26
C THR A 207 3.54 13.62 10.55
N ALA A 208 2.37 13.07 10.24
CA ALA A 208 1.08 13.74 10.37
C ALA A 208 0.10 12.95 11.23
N THR A 209 -0.95 13.63 11.73
CA THR A 209 -2.02 12.97 12.47
C THR A 209 -2.78 11.97 11.60
N ARG A 210 -3.33 10.92 12.22
CA ARG A 210 -4.15 9.90 11.55
C ARG A 210 -5.61 10.32 11.32
N GLN A 211 -5.94 11.62 11.46
CA GLN A 211 -7.30 12.11 11.23
C GLN A 211 -7.75 11.88 9.78
N SER A 212 -6.81 11.77 8.85
CA SER A 212 -6.98 11.32 7.46
C SER A 212 -7.77 9.99 7.29
N ARG A 213 -7.86 9.17 8.35
CA ARG A 213 -8.39 7.80 8.29
C ARG A 213 -9.47 7.53 9.35
N LYS A 214 -10.10 8.56 9.94
CA LYS A 214 -11.15 8.41 10.97
C LYS A 214 -12.27 9.44 10.81
N GLY A 215 -13.52 9.02 11.00
CA GLY A 215 -14.70 9.88 10.87
C GLY A 215 -15.18 9.95 9.42
N GLU A 216 -15.42 11.16 8.90
CA GLU A 216 -15.64 11.39 7.47
C GLU A 216 -14.30 11.19 6.73
N ILE A 217 -14.10 9.98 6.18
CA ILE A 217 -12.89 9.64 5.44
C ILE A 217 -12.90 10.41 4.12
N SER A 218 -12.09 11.47 4.04
CA SER A 218 -12.01 12.32 2.85
C SER A 218 -11.08 11.74 1.78
N THR A 219 -11.11 12.32 0.60
CA THR A 219 -10.21 12.00 -0.52
C THR A 219 -8.73 12.20 -0.18
N TRP A 220 -8.41 12.86 0.93
CA TRP A 220 -7.03 12.96 1.43
C TRP A 220 -6.40 11.59 1.72
N LYS A 221 -7.20 10.55 2.02
CA LYS A 221 -6.70 9.18 2.20
C LYS A 221 -5.83 8.71 1.01
N ALA A 222 -6.20 9.08 -0.22
CA ALA A 222 -5.43 8.75 -1.43
C ALA A 222 -4.22 9.68 -1.64
N HIS A 223 -4.29 10.91 -1.15
CA HIS A 223 -3.24 11.92 -1.30
C HIS A 223 -2.14 11.81 -0.24
N ALA A 224 -2.43 11.27 0.95
CA ALA A 224 -1.46 11.19 2.04
C ALA A 224 -0.14 10.48 1.65
N PRO A 225 -0.13 9.28 1.02
CA PRO A 225 1.13 8.66 0.61
C PRO A 225 1.77 9.38 -0.59
N ALA A 226 0.97 9.91 -1.51
CA ALA A 226 1.47 10.72 -2.62
C ALA A 226 2.18 12.00 -2.13
N PHE A 227 1.69 12.60 -1.05
CA PHE A 227 2.34 13.71 -0.36
C PHE A 227 3.71 13.28 0.18
N ALA A 228 3.77 12.12 0.87
CA ALA A 228 5.03 11.62 1.41
C ALA A 228 6.07 11.35 0.30
N GLY A 229 5.65 10.75 -0.82
CA GLY A 229 6.50 10.57 -1.99
C GLY A 229 6.99 11.89 -2.60
N LYS A 230 6.11 12.88 -2.73
CA LYS A 230 6.47 14.24 -3.19
C LYS A 230 7.51 14.87 -2.26
N MET A 231 7.30 14.78 -0.94
CA MET A 231 8.21 15.33 0.06
C MET A 231 9.56 14.62 0.08
N ALA A 232 9.61 13.31 -0.22
CA ALA A 232 10.86 12.58 -0.37
C ALA A 232 11.71 13.11 -1.55
N VAL A 233 11.06 13.40 -2.70
CA VAL A 233 11.75 14.01 -3.86
C VAL A 233 12.34 15.37 -3.48
N GLU A 234 11.56 16.23 -2.83
CA GLU A 234 12.02 17.55 -2.38
C GLU A 234 13.12 17.48 -1.32
N ALA A 235 13.03 16.52 -0.38
CA ALA A 235 14.03 16.32 0.65
C ALA A 235 15.38 15.89 0.06
N VAL A 236 15.36 14.99 -0.93
CA VAL A 236 16.58 14.58 -1.65
C VAL A 236 17.16 15.74 -2.47
N ASP A 237 16.36 16.47 -3.25
CA ASP A 237 16.87 17.62 -4.02
C ASP A 237 17.52 18.66 -3.10
N ARG A 238 16.87 18.98 -1.97
CA ARG A 238 17.41 19.91 -0.99
C ARG A 238 18.72 19.40 -0.37
N ALA A 239 18.77 18.13 0.04
CA ALA A 239 19.98 17.53 0.61
C ALA A 239 21.16 17.50 -0.39
N MET A 240 20.89 17.21 -1.67
CA MET A 240 21.91 17.24 -2.74
C MET A 240 22.53 18.63 -2.94
N ARG A 241 21.88 19.70 -2.46
CA ARG A 241 22.41 21.08 -2.46
C ARG A 241 23.26 21.39 -1.22
N GLY A 242 23.52 20.40 -0.36
CA GLY A 242 24.35 20.53 0.83
C GLY A 242 23.60 21.02 2.07
N GLU A 243 22.26 21.05 2.03
CA GLU A 243 21.45 21.52 3.15
C GLU A 243 21.23 20.42 4.19
N THR A 244 21.24 20.79 5.47
CA THR A 244 21.14 19.86 6.62
C THR A 244 19.75 19.82 7.22
N SER A 245 19.37 18.74 7.89
CA SER A 245 18.04 18.48 8.45
C SER A 245 18.07 18.29 9.97
N PRO A 246 16.90 18.31 10.67
CA PRO A 246 16.87 18.10 12.12
C PRO A 246 17.50 16.76 12.51
N SER A 247 18.28 16.75 13.60
CA SER A 247 19.13 15.63 14.00
C SER A 247 19.38 15.63 15.52
N PRO A 248 19.40 14.46 16.19
CA PRO A 248 18.93 13.17 15.70
C PRO A 248 17.40 13.14 15.56
N ILE A 249 16.87 12.80 14.38
CA ILE A 249 15.44 12.95 14.10
C ILE A 249 14.57 11.91 14.84
N TYR A 250 15.06 10.68 14.99
CA TYR A 250 14.33 9.65 15.73
C TYR A 250 14.65 9.74 17.22
N GLU A 251 15.94 9.80 17.57
CA GLU A 251 16.46 9.66 18.94
C GLU A 251 16.48 10.95 19.75
N GLY A 252 16.36 12.12 19.12
CA GLY A 252 16.52 13.39 19.83
C GLY A 252 15.47 13.59 20.92
N GLU A 253 15.82 14.35 21.96
CA GLU A 253 14.89 14.75 23.02
C GLU A 253 13.64 15.47 22.50
N ASP A 254 13.80 16.22 21.38
CA ASP A 254 12.70 16.84 20.65
C ASP A 254 12.36 16.09 19.34
N GLY A 255 12.85 14.86 19.19
CA GLY A 255 12.67 14.00 18.02
C GLY A 255 11.31 13.33 17.96
N VAL A 256 11.07 12.59 16.88
CA VAL A 256 9.78 11.92 16.61
C VAL A 256 9.41 10.94 17.72
N VAL A 257 10.37 10.14 18.19
CA VAL A 257 10.09 9.13 19.22
C VAL A 257 9.70 9.79 20.55
N ALA A 258 10.48 10.78 20.97
CA ALA A 258 10.29 11.44 22.26
C ALA A 258 8.99 12.25 22.33
N TRP A 259 8.63 12.98 21.26
CA TRP A 259 7.48 13.89 21.29
C TRP A 259 6.20 13.35 20.70
N MET A 260 6.28 12.48 19.69
CA MET A 260 5.12 12.04 18.94
C MET A 260 4.72 10.60 19.21
N LEU A 261 5.64 9.78 19.76
CA LEU A 261 5.42 8.36 20.02
C LEU A 261 5.42 8.04 21.53
N ASP A 262 6.26 7.11 21.97
CA ASP A 262 6.24 6.52 23.33
C ASP A 262 6.90 7.39 24.43
N GLY A 263 7.37 8.60 24.10
CA GLY A 263 7.88 9.55 25.10
C GLY A 263 9.39 9.50 25.31
N PRO A 264 9.93 10.28 26.28
CA PRO A 264 11.38 10.46 26.48
C PRO A 264 12.12 9.23 27.00
N ASP A 265 11.41 8.20 27.45
CA ASP A 265 11.99 6.93 27.93
C ASP A 265 11.83 5.79 26.90
N ALA A 266 11.35 6.10 25.70
CA ALA A 266 11.04 5.12 24.67
C ALA A 266 12.29 4.46 24.07
N SER A 267 12.11 3.21 23.64
CA SER A 267 13.11 2.43 22.91
C SER A 267 12.45 1.47 21.93
N TYR A 268 13.08 1.27 20.77
CA TYR A 268 12.64 0.30 19.76
C TYR A 268 13.81 -0.53 19.25
N ASP A 269 13.53 -1.77 18.85
CA ASP A 269 14.50 -2.68 18.26
C ASP A 269 14.16 -2.84 16.77
N VAL A 270 14.86 -2.07 15.92
CA VAL A 270 14.59 -2.04 14.47
C VAL A 270 15.46 -3.08 13.77
N PRO A 271 14.87 -4.11 13.12
CA PRO A 271 15.66 -5.05 12.33
C PRO A 271 16.15 -4.33 11.07
N LEU A 272 17.43 -4.51 10.71
CA LEU A 272 18.02 -3.94 9.51
C LEU A 272 18.96 -4.97 8.86
N PRO A 273 19.08 -5.04 7.52
CA PRO A 273 20.08 -5.89 6.89
C PRO A 273 21.50 -5.43 7.25
N VAL A 274 22.43 -6.39 7.42
CA VAL A 274 23.86 -6.04 7.52
C VAL A 274 24.41 -5.63 6.16
N ALA A 275 25.48 -4.83 6.16
CA ALA A 275 26.17 -4.44 4.93
C ALA A 275 26.56 -5.66 4.08
N GLY A 276 26.28 -5.58 2.78
CA GLY A 276 26.50 -6.64 1.79
C GLY A 276 25.36 -7.66 1.66
N GLU A 277 24.32 -7.58 2.49
CA GLU A 277 23.14 -8.45 2.35
C GLU A 277 22.10 -7.83 1.43
N SER A 278 21.47 -8.67 0.59
CA SER A 278 20.43 -8.20 -0.33
C SER A 278 19.21 -7.71 0.43
N LYS A 279 18.54 -6.71 -0.14
CA LYS A 279 17.32 -6.09 0.38
C LYS A 279 16.13 -6.93 -0.06
N ARG A 280 15.60 -7.75 0.85
CA ARG A 280 14.65 -8.84 0.55
C ARG A 280 13.24 -8.62 1.12
N ALA A 281 13.00 -7.56 1.88
CA ALA A 281 11.76 -7.39 2.64
C ALA A 281 10.49 -7.26 1.76
N ILE A 282 10.63 -6.92 0.47
CA ILE A 282 9.52 -6.95 -0.49
C ILE A 282 8.86 -8.33 -0.62
N LEU A 283 9.59 -9.41 -0.33
CA LEU A 283 9.08 -10.78 -0.38
C LEU A 283 8.12 -11.08 0.77
N ASP A 284 8.17 -10.29 1.85
CA ASP A 284 7.26 -10.40 2.99
C ASP A 284 5.93 -9.67 2.72
N THR A 285 5.86 -8.78 1.72
CA THR A 285 4.65 -8.00 1.41
C THR A 285 3.66 -8.80 0.57
N TYR A 286 2.40 -8.39 0.58
CA TYR A 286 1.33 -9.12 -0.07
C TYR A 286 0.35 -8.23 -0.80
N THR A 287 -0.02 -8.63 -2.01
CA THR A 287 -1.05 -7.92 -2.79
C THR A 287 -2.43 -8.22 -2.26
N LYS A 288 -3.35 -7.29 -2.50
CA LYS A 288 -4.78 -7.53 -2.39
C LYS A 288 -5.26 -8.16 -3.69
N GLU A 289 -5.81 -9.36 -3.61
CA GLU A 289 -6.49 -9.97 -4.76
C GLU A 289 -7.86 -9.34 -4.99
N HIS A 290 -8.51 -8.89 -3.91
CA HIS A 290 -9.86 -8.33 -3.93
C HIS A 290 -9.86 -6.84 -3.57
N SER A 291 -10.69 -6.03 -4.23
CA SER A 291 -10.84 -4.60 -3.90
C SER A 291 -11.66 -4.49 -2.62
N ALA A 292 -11.04 -4.64 -1.47
CA ALA A 292 -11.63 -4.49 -0.15
C ALA A 292 -10.53 -4.16 0.88
N GLU A 293 -10.93 -3.78 2.10
CA GLU A 293 -9.98 -3.68 3.21
C GLU A 293 -9.25 -5.03 3.44
N TYR A 294 -8.00 -5.01 3.92
CA TYR A 294 -7.14 -6.20 3.88
C TYR A 294 -7.66 -7.33 4.78
N GLN A 295 -8.23 -6.98 5.93
CA GLN A 295 -8.78 -7.89 6.91
C GLN A 295 -10.05 -8.58 6.37
N ALA A 296 -10.60 -8.12 5.23
CA ALA A 296 -11.67 -8.78 4.50
C ALA A 296 -11.20 -9.84 3.48
N GLN A 297 -9.93 -9.84 3.06
CA GLN A 297 -9.46 -10.68 1.94
C GLN A 297 -9.69 -12.18 2.19
N ALA A 298 -9.27 -12.68 3.36
CA ALA A 298 -9.42 -14.09 3.71
C ALA A 298 -10.90 -14.50 3.79
N TRP A 299 -11.77 -13.59 4.23
CA TRP A 299 -13.21 -13.85 4.30
C TRP A 299 -13.86 -13.96 2.92
N ILE A 300 -13.39 -13.18 1.94
CA ILE A 300 -13.83 -13.31 0.55
C ILE A 300 -13.42 -14.69 0.01
N ASP A 301 -12.18 -15.11 0.24
CA ASP A 301 -11.70 -16.42 -0.25
C ASP A 301 -12.46 -17.58 0.41
N LEU A 302 -12.69 -17.52 1.73
CA LEU A 302 -13.48 -18.52 2.43
C LEU A 302 -14.93 -18.57 1.94
N ALA A 303 -15.56 -17.41 1.74
CA ALA A 303 -16.93 -17.34 1.23
C ALA A 303 -17.04 -17.91 -0.20
N ARG A 304 -16.05 -17.65 -1.07
CA ARG A 304 -15.98 -18.21 -2.42
C ARG A 304 -15.77 -19.72 -2.41
N LYS A 305 -14.92 -20.23 -1.51
CA LYS A 305 -14.75 -21.67 -1.30
C LYS A 305 -16.09 -22.31 -0.89
N LEU A 306 -16.76 -21.74 0.11
CA LEU A 306 -18.06 -22.23 0.60
C LEU A 306 -19.15 -22.16 -0.47
N HIS A 307 -19.18 -21.12 -1.31
CA HIS A 307 -20.10 -21.04 -2.46
C HIS A 307 -19.94 -22.26 -3.39
N ASN A 308 -18.69 -22.62 -3.72
CA ASN A 308 -18.41 -23.71 -4.64
C ASN A 308 -18.69 -25.10 -4.02
N GLU A 309 -18.40 -25.27 -2.73
CA GLU A 309 -18.55 -26.55 -2.04
C GLU A 309 -19.98 -26.79 -1.52
N ARG A 310 -20.70 -25.70 -1.17
CA ARG A 310 -22.00 -25.71 -0.49
C ARG A 310 -22.90 -24.58 -1.06
N PRO A 311 -23.28 -24.62 -2.36
CA PRO A 311 -24.01 -23.54 -3.02
C PRO A 311 -25.38 -23.24 -2.39
N GLU A 312 -25.97 -24.17 -1.64
CA GLU A 312 -27.21 -23.95 -0.90
C GLU A 312 -27.09 -22.87 0.20
N LEU A 313 -25.87 -22.55 0.65
CA LEU A 313 -25.60 -21.50 1.63
C LEU A 313 -25.83 -20.09 1.09
N ALA A 314 -25.86 -19.93 -0.24
CA ALA A 314 -26.15 -18.65 -0.89
C ALA A 314 -27.61 -18.21 -0.73
N ASP A 315 -28.53 -19.15 -0.50
CA ASP A 315 -29.94 -18.86 -0.31
C ASP A 315 -30.24 -18.51 1.16
N PRO A 316 -30.66 -17.27 1.47
CA PRO A 316 -31.00 -16.87 2.83
C PRO A 316 -32.11 -17.72 3.46
N ALA A 317 -32.95 -18.42 2.70
CA ALA A 317 -33.97 -19.32 3.26
C ALA A 317 -33.39 -20.56 3.96
N ASN A 318 -32.18 -20.97 3.58
CA ASN A 318 -31.50 -22.13 4.17
C ASN A 318 -30.68 -21.78 5.41
N VAL A 319 -30.37 -20.49 5.60
CA VAL A 319 -29.50 -19.99 6.67
C VAL A 319 -30.35 -19.44 7.82
N ASP A 320 -30.10 -19.87 9.05
CA ASP A 320 -30.67 -19.26 10.25
C ASP A 320 -29.79 -18.09 10.71
N SER A 321 -28.49 -18.34 10.90
CA SER A 321 -27.50 -17.34 11.31
C SER A 321 -26.08 -17.68 10.85
N ILE A 322 -25.22 -16.66 10.74
CA ILE A 322 -23.80 -16.79 10.44
C ILE A 322 -23.01 -16.00 11.48
N VAL A 323 -22.04 -16.65 12.12
CA VAL A 323 -21.13 -16.02 13.09
C VAL A 323 -19.69 -16.14 12.60
N ILE A 324 -19.03 -15.01 12.45
CA ILE A 324 -17.62 -14.91 12.06
C ILE A 324 -16.79 -14.63 13.32
N HIS A 325 -16.05 -15.63 13.78
CA HIS A 325 -15.11 -15.54 14.90
C HIS A 325 -13.76 -15.04 14.39
N THR A 326 -13.33 -13.86 14.86
CA THR A 326 -12.16 -13.16 14.30
C THR A 326 -11.44 -12.31 15.35
N SER A 327 -10.38 -11.61 14.94
CA SER A 327 -9.59 -10.73 15.81
C SER A 327 -10.37 -9.52 16.31
N HIS A 328 -9.91 -8.92 17.42
CA HIS A 328 -10.37 -7.64 17.95
C HIS A 328 -10.43 -6.57 16.86
N HIS A 329 -9.35 -6.43 16.08
CA HIS A 329 -9.28 -5.43 15.02
C HIS A 329 -10.39 -5.63 14.00
N THR A 330 -10.52 -6.84 13.48
CA THR A 330 -11.53 -7.18 12.49
C THR A 330 -12.95 -6.95 13.03
N HIS A 331 -13.23 -7.40 14.26
CA HIS A 331 -14.54 -7.25 14.91
C HIS A 331 -14.94 -5.77 15.12
N TYR A 332 -14.03 -4.94 15.65
CA TYR A 332 -14.34 -3.56 16.03
C TYR A 332 -14.12 -2.54 14.90
N VAL A 333 -13.33 -2.86 13.86
CA VAL A 333 -13.03 -1.92 12.77
C VAL A 333 -13.92 -2.13 11.56
N ILE A 334 -14.22 -3.38 11.16
CA ILE A 334 -15.01 -3.70 9.95
C ILE A 334 -16.15 -4.70 10.19
N GLY A 335 -16.22 -5.28 11.38
CA GLY A 335 -17.28 -6.18 11.82
C GLY A 335 -18.43 -5.47 12.55
N SER A 336 -19.32 -6.28 13.12
CA SER A 336 -20.48 -5.89 13.91
C SER A 336 -20.13 -5.13 15.19
N GLY A 337 -18.94 -5.39 15.76
CA GLY A 337 -18.45 -4.73 16.97
C GLY A 337 -18.19 -3.22 16.79
N ALA A 338 -18.07 -2.75 15.55
CA ALA A 338 -17.97 -1.33 15.24
C ALA A 338 -19.22 -0.53 15.68
N ASN A 339 -20.37 -1.20 15.86
CA ASN A 339 -21.66 -0.58 16.18
C ASN A 339 -22.06 0.54 15.20
N ASP A 340 -21.69 0.36 13.93
CA ASP A 340 -21.95 1.29 12.84
C ASP A 340 -23.13 0.76 12.00
N PRO A 341 -24.33 1.35 12.10
CA PRO A 341 -25.50 0.86 11.38
C PRO A 341 -25.35 1.00 9.85
N GLN A 342 -24.51 1.91 9.37
CA GLN A 342 -24.26 2.08 7.93
C GLN A 342 -23.59 0.83 7.33
N LYS A 343 -22.93 -0.01 8.14
CA LYS A 343 -22.38 -1.31 7.69
C LYS A 343 -23.42 -2.40 7.49
N TYR A 344 -24.68 -2.11 7.73
CA TYR A 344 -25.83 -2.98 7.45
C TYR A 344 -26.86 -2.28 6.56
N ASP A 345 -26.51 -1.12 5.99
CA ASP A 345 -27.39 -0.30 5.15
C ASP A 345 -27.13 -0.56 3.65
N PRO A 346 -28.11 -1.08 2.89
CA PRO A 346 -27.98 -1.29 1.44
C PRO A 346 -27.86 0.00 0.60
N HIS A 347 -28.00 1.17 1.23
CA HIS A 347 -27.77 2.47 0.62
C HIS A 347 -26.43 3.11 1.01
N ALA A 348 -25.60 2.41 1.78
CA ALA A 348 -24.28 2.88 2.16
C ALA A 348 -23.37 3.11 0.93
N SER A 349 -22.38 3.99 1.07
CA SER A 349 -21.40 4.24 0.02
C SER A 349 -20.48 3.03 -0.19
N ARG A 350 -19.79 3.00 -1.34
CA ARG A 350 -18.76 2.00 -1.62
C ARG A 350 -17.72 1.94 -0.50
N GLU A 351 -17.30 3.11 -0.01
CA GLU A 351 -16.30 3.28 1.06
C GLU A 351 -16.77 2.78 2.43
N THR A 352 -18.07 2.56 2.62
CA THR A 352 -18.60 1.89 3.81
C THR A 352 -18.72 0.39 3.57
N LEU A 353 -19.20 -0.02 2.37
CA LEU A 353 -19.37 -1.42 2.01
C LEU A 353 -18.03 -2.17 1.90
N ASP A 354 -16.96 -1.50 1.47
CA ASP A 354 -15.59 -2.08 1.43
C ASP A 354 -14.97 -2.29 2.84
N HIS A 355 -15.62 -1.77 3.89
CA HIS A 355 -15.30 -1.96 5.32
C HIS A 355 -16.47 -2.62 6.11
N SER A 356 -17.34 -3.38 5.43
CA SER A 356 -18.39 -4.18 6.06
C SER A 356 -18.16 -5.67 5.79
N ILE A 357 -17.53 -6.38 6.73
CA ILE A 357 -17.36 -7.84 6.62
C ILE A 357 -18.69 -8.58 6.40
N PRO A 358 -19.78 -8.24 7.11
CA PRO A 358 -21.06 -8.91 6.90
C PRO A 358 -21.55 -8.78 5.45
N TYR A 359 -21.42 -7.60 4.84
CA TYR A 359 -21.76 -7.40 3.43
C TYR A 359 -20.83 -8.19 2.50
N ILE A 360 -19.53 -8.06 2.73
CA ILE A 360 -18.48 -8.66 1.91
C ILE A 360 -18.66 -10.19 1.86
N PHE A 361 -18.82 -10.80 3.04
CA PHE A 361 -19.03 -12.24 3.15
C PHE A 361 -20.33 -12.69 2.47
N ALA A 362 -21.44 -11.95 2.65
CA ALA A 362 -22.72 -12.27 1.99
C ALA A 362 -22.61 -12.27 0.47
N VAL A 363 -22.04 -11.20 -0.11
CA VAL A 363 -21.93 -11.06 -1.57
C VAL A 363 -20.97 -12.10 -2.15
N ALA A 364 -19.79 -12.30 -1.52
CA ALA A 364 -18.84 -13.31 -1.96
C ALA A 364 -19.40 -14.74 -1.87
N LEU A 365 -20.19 -15.04 -0.83
CA LEU A 365 -20.85 -16.34 -0.66
C LEU A 365 -21.97 -16.56 -1.69
N GLN A 366 -22.69 -15.51 -2.08
CA GLN A 366 -23.75 -15.60 -3.07
C GLN A 366 -23.23 -15.69 -4.50
N ASP A 367 -22.19 -14.92 -4.82
CA ASP A 367 -21.73 -14.77 -6.21
C ASP A 367 -20.57 -15.71 -6.56
N GLY A 368 -19.95 -16.35 -5.56
CA GLY A 368 -18.74 -17.16 -5.75
C GLY A 368 -17.54 -16.36 -6.27
N SER A 369 -17.65 -15.02 -6.28
CA SER A 369 -16.68 -14.10 -6.86
C SER A 369 -16.76 -12.74 -6.18
N TRP A 370 -15.73 -11.92 -6.39
CA TRP A 370 -15.66 -10.54 -5.90
C TRP A 370 -15.09 -9.64 -6.99
N HIS A 371 -15.83 -8.63 -7.40
CA HIS A 371 -15.42 -7.69 -8.44
C HIS A 371 -15.41 -6.24 -7.91
N HIS A 372 -14.37 -5.50 -8.27
CA HIS A 372 -14.10 -4.17 -7.71
C HIS A 372 -15.15 -3.09 -8.01
N VAL A 373 -16.03 -3.32 -8.97
CA VAL A 373 -17.17 -2.46 -9.33
C VAL A 373 -18.49 -3.18 -9.07
N ASP A 374 -18.67 -4.36 -9.67
CA ASP A 374 -19.99 -5.02 -9.70
C ASP A 374 -20.44 -5.50 -8.32
N SER A 375 -19.50 -5.93 -7.46
CA SER A 375 -19.82 -6.30 -6.09
C SER A 375 -20.24 -5.13 -5.22
N TYR A 376 -20.09 -3.87 -5.70
CA TYR A 376 -20.52 -2.66 -5.00
C TYR A 376 -21.67 -1.93 -5.70
N ALA A 377 -22.13 -2.41 -6.86
CA ALA A 377 -23.19 -1.75 -7.61
C ALA A 377 -24.46 -1.63 -6.73
N PRO A 378 -25.14 -0.48 -6.67
CA PRO A 378 -26.35 -0.31 -5.87
C PRO A 378 -27.40 -1.41 -6.08
N GLU A 379 -27.51 -1.91 -7.29
CA GLU A 379 -28.43 -2.93 -7.80
C GLU A 379 -28.07 -4.29 -7.20
N ARG A 380 -26.77 -4.55 -7.02
CA ARG A 380 -26.25 -5.74 -6.34
C ARG A 380 -26.41 -5.62 -4.83
N ALA A 381 -26.09 -4.48 -4.24
CA ALA A 381 -26.16 -4.25 -2.80
C ALA A 381 -27.60 -4.28 -2.26
N ARG A 382 -28.58 -3.84 -3.08
CA ARG A 382 -30.00 -3.73 -2.70
C ARG A 382 -30.85 -4.96 -3.02
N ARG A 383 -30.25 -6.07 -3.49
CA ARG A 383 -31.02 -7.29 -3.73
C ARG A 383 -31.63 -7.77 -2.41
N GLU A 384 -32.94 -8.07 -2.43
CA GLU A 384 -33.68 -8.45 -1.22
C GLU A 384 -33.10 -9.70 -0.55
N ASP A 385 -32.67 -10.69 -1.34
CA ASP A 385 -32.04 -11.92 -0.86
C ASP A 385 -30.66 -11.67 -0.23
N THR A 386 -29.87 -10.76 -0.80
CA THR A 386 -28.59 -10.33 -0.21
C THR A 386 -28.77 -9.60 1.09
N VAL A 387 -29.70 -8.65 1.18
CA VAL A 387 -29.99 -7.93 2.42
C VAL A 387 -30.45 -8.91 3.50
N ALA A 388 -31.31 -9.88 3.15
CA ALA A 388 -31.77 -10.91 4.06
C ALA A 388 -30.63 -11.80 4.58
N LEU A 389 -29.66 -12.20 3.74
CA LEU A 389 -28.50 -12.98 4.16
C LEU A 389 -27.51 -12.14 4.99
N TRP A 390 -27.21 -10.93 4.52
CA TRP A 390 -26.32 -9.97 5.17
C TRP A 390 -26.75 -9.68 6.61
N HIS A 391 -28.05 -9.48 6.86
CA HIS A 391 -28.59 -9.22 8.19
C HIS A 391 -28.55 -10.44 9.12
N LYS A 392 -28.22 -11.64 8.62
CA LYS A 392 -27.97 -12.84 9.43
C LYS A 392 -26.50 -13.02 9.82
N ILE A 393 -25.60 -12.19 9.29
CA ILE A 393 -24.15 -12.28 9.54
C ILE A 393 -23.75 -11.35 10.68
N THR A 394 -23.13 -11.94 11.69
CA THR A 394 -22.52 -11.24 12.82
C THR A 394 -21.05 -11.63 12.96
N THR A 395 -20.30 -10.80 13.66
CA THR A 395 -18.90 -11.09 14.03
C THR A 395 -18.77 -11.18 15.54
N ALA A 396 -17.86 -12.01 16.03
CA ALA A 396 -17.48 -12.11 17.42
C ALA A 396 -15.95 -12.06 17.53
N GLU A 397 -15.44 -11.36 18.55
CA GLU A 397 -14.02 -11.46 18.89
C GLU A 397 -13.71 -12.85 19.46
N ASP A 398 -12.60 -13.41 19.03
CA ASP A 398 -12.01 -14.64 19.55
C ASP A 398 -10.56 -14.36 19.98
N GLU A 399 -10.24 -14.68 21.24
CA GLU A 399 -8.97 -14.36 21.87
C GLU A 399 -7.77 -14.96 21.13
N GLU A 400 -7.92 -16.17 20.56
CA GLU A 400 -6.83 -16.83 19.82
C GLU A 400 -6.58 -16.13 18.48
N TRP A 401 -7.64 -15.72 17.77
CA TRP A 401 -7.50 -14.95 16.54
C TRP A 401 -6.95 -13.54 16.81
N THR A 402 -7.29 -12.91 17.94
CA THR A 402 -6.66 -11.66 18.39
C THR A 402 -5.17 -11.84 18.67
N ARG A 403 -4.78 -12.91 19.40
CA ARG A 403 -3.38 -13.22 19.69
C ARG A 403 -2.58 -13.39 18.38
N ARG A 404 -3.10 -14.18 17.45
CA ARG A 404 -2.47 -14.40 16.13
C ARG A 404 -2.37 -13.11 15.33
N TYR A 405 -3.41 -12.27 15.33
CA TYR A 405 -3.38 -10.97 14.65
C TYR A 405 -2.21 -10.08 15.13
N HIS A 406 -1.89 -10.11 16.42
CA HIS A 406 -0.79 -9.34 17.02
C HIS A 406 0.57 -10.05 17.01
N SER A 407 0.65 -11.31 16.59
CA SER A 407 1.93 -12.04 16.58
C SER A 407 2.96 -11.38 15.66
N ILE A 408 4.18 -11.20 16.14
CA ILE A 408 5.31 -10.73 15.32
C ILE A 408 5.99 -11.87 14.56
N ASP A 409 5.62 -13.12 14.85
CA ASP A 409 6.04 -14.29 14.08
C ASP A 409 5.16 -14.39 12.82
N PRO A 410 5.75 -14.24 11.61
CA PRO A 410 4.98 -14.33 10.37
C PRO A 410 4.25 -15.67 10.20
N SER A 411 4.74 -16.76 10.77
CA SER A 411 4.13 -18.10 10.67
C SER A 411 2.88 -18.26 11.54
N GLU A 412 2.76 -17.47 12.60
CA GLU A 412 1.57 -17.45 13.46
C GLU A 412 0.58 -16.36 13.08
N LYS A 413 1.09 -15.25 12.52
CA LYS A 413 0.32 -14.07 12.15
C LYS A 413 -0.81 -14.42 11.18
N ALA A 414 -2.03 -14.03 11.56
CA ALA A 414 -3.24 -14.35 10.83
C ALA A 414 -4.19 -13.16 10.79
N PHE A 415 -4.94 -13.05 9.69
CA PHE A 415 -5.90 -11.96 9.45
C PHE A 415 -7.32 -12.47 9.20
N GLY A 416 -7.51 -13.79 9.13
CA GLY A 416 -8.82 -14.43 8.96
C GLY A 416 -9.45 -14.84 10.29
N GLY A 417 -10.01 -16.05 10.31
CA GLY A 417 -10.70 -16.62 11.46
C GLY A 417 -11.51 -17.86 11.11
N ARG A 418 -12.53 -18.14 11.94
CA ARG A 418 -13.49 -19.24 11.76
C ARG A 418 -14.89 -18.71 11.49
N VAL A 419 -15.63 -19.33 10.57
CA VAL A 419 -17.06 -19.07 10.37
C VAL A 419 -17.90 -20.25 10.84
N GLU A 420 -19.03 -19.95 11.47
CA GLU A 420 -20.07 -20.90 11.84
C GLU A 420 -21.38 -20.49 11.16
N ILE A 421 -21.94 -21.37 10.33
CA ILE A 421 -23.17 -21.15 9.58
C ILE A 421 -24.21 -22.14 10.09
N HIS A 422 -25.21 -21.64 10.81
CA HIS A 422 -26.33 -22.44 11.31
C HIS A 422 -27.45 -22.46 10.27
N LEU A 423 -27.86 -23.65 9.84
CA LEU A 423 -28.89 -23.85 8.84
C LEU A 423 -30.27 -24.05 9.47
N THR A 424 -31.32 -23.71 8.72
CA THR A 424 -32.72 -23.85 9.15
C THR A 424 -33.15 -25.30 9.35
N ASN A 425 -32.40 -26.26 8.79
CA ASN A 425 -32.59 -27.70 8.99
C ASN A 425 -31.91 -28.25 10.26
N GLY A 426 -31.18 -27.40 11.02
CA GLY A 426 -30.45 -27.76 12.23
C GLY A 426 -28.99 -28.19 12.03
N GLU A 427 -28.50 -28.28 10.79
CA GLU A 427 -27.08 -28.49 10.50
C GLU A 427 -26.25 -27.24 10.85
N THR A 428 -24.99 -27.44 11.24
CA THR A 428 -24.02 -26.35 11.36
C THR A 428 -22.82 -26.66 10.48
N VAL A 429 -22.48 -25.71 9.60
CA VAL A 429 -21.28 -25.75 8.75
C VAL A 429 -20.22 -24.88 9.40
N THR A 430 -19.02 -25.42 9.56
CA THR A 430 -17.88 -24.70 10.14
C THR A 430 -16.67 -24.82 9.22
N ASP A 431 -16.00 -23.70 8.99
CA ASP A 431 -14.75 -23.66 8.22
C ASP A 431 -13.88 -22.48 8.69
N GLU A 432 -12.59 -22.50 8.38
CA GLU A 432 -11.65 -21.47 8.82
C GLU A 432 -10.57 -21.15 7.78
N ILE A 433 -10.01 -19.95 7.90
CA ILE A 433 -8.91 -19.48 7.06
C ILE A 433 -8.01 -18.55 7.86
N ALA A 434 -6.69 -18.74 7.80
CA ALA A 434 -5.75 -17.91 8.57
C ALA A 434 -5.33 -16.64 7.82
N VAL A 435 -5.00 -16.77 6.54
CA VAL A 435 -4.54 -15.69 5.67
C VAL A 435 -5.20 -15.83 4.30
N ALA A 436 -5.33 -14.73 3.56
CA ALA A 436 -5.90 -14.74 2.22
C ALA A 436 -5.10 -15.65 1.28
N ASP A 437 -5.75 -16.16 0.23
CA ASP A 437 -5.12 -17.10 -0.70
C ASP A 437 -3.86 -16.50 -1.33
N ALA A 438 -3.94 -15.23 -1.73
CA ALA A 438 -2.86 -14.48 -2.39
C ALA A 438 -1.67 -14.11 -1.48
N HIS A 439 -1.79 -14.29 -0.16
CA HIS A 439 -0.70 -14.02 0.78
C HIS A 439 0.51 -14.96 0.51
N PRO A 440 1.77 -14.56 0.78
CA PRO A 440 2.96 -15.41 0.64
C PRO A 440 2.85 -16.77 1.35
N LEU A 441 2.11 -16.81 2.46
CA LEU A 441 1.81 -18.01 3.24
C LEU A 441 0.39 -18.58 2.99
N GLY A 442 -0.32 -18.05 2.00
CA GLY A 442 -1.67 -18.48 1.64
C GLY A 442 -1.70 -19.73 0.76
N ALA A 443 -2.89 -20.20 0.42
CA ALA A 443 -3.07 -21.42 -0.38
C ALA A 443 -2.65 -21.23 -1.86
N ARG A 444 -2.70 -20.00 -2.38
CA ARG A 444 -2.31 -19.63 -3.73
C ARG A 444 -1.58 -18.29 -3.73
N PRO A 445 -0.33 -18.25 -3.23
CA PRO A 445 0.48 -17.03 -3.25
C PRO A 445 0.56 -16.49 -4.68
N PHE A 446 0.31 -15.19 -4.84
CA PHE A 446 0.22 -14.59 -6.17
C PHE A 446 1.54 -14.72 -6.94
N ALA A 447 1.48 -15.30 -8.13
CA ALA A 447 2.59 -15.37 -9.07
C ALA A 447 2.42 -14.36 -10.20
N ARG A 448 3.45 -14.20 -11.06
CA ARG A 448 3.46 -13.24 -12.19
C ARG A 448 2.19 -13.32 -13.05
N GLU A 449 1.71 -14.52 -13.35
CA GLU A 449 0.49 -14.72 -14.16
C GLU A 449 -0.76 -14.12 -13.50
N ASP A 450 -0.85 -14.16 -12.17
CA ASP A 450 -1.96 -13.57 -11.41
C ASP A 450 -1.91 -12.04 -11.45
N TYR A 451 -0.72 -11.44 -11.30
CA TYR A 451 -0.53 -9.99 -11.46
C TYR A 451 -0.88 -9.52 -12.88
N ILE A 452 -0.44 -10.27 -13.90
CA ILE A 452 -0.79 -9.97 -15.30
C ILE A 452 -2.30 -10.08 -15.53
N ARG A 453 -2.94 -11.12 -14.98
CA ARG A 453 -4.40 -11.29 -15.07
C ARG A 453 -5.13 -10.14 -14.40
N LYS A 454 -4.71 -9.74 -13.20
CA LYS A 454 -5.24 -8.58 -12.49
C LYS A 454 -5.07 -7.29 -13.31
N PHE A 455 -3.90 -7.07 -13.91
CA PHE A 455 -3.66 -5.93 -14.78
C PHE A 455 -4.62 -5.89 -15.95
N ARG A 456 -4.79 -7.00 -16.68
CA ARG A 456 -5.72 -7.07 -17.81
C ARG A 456 -7.15 -6.74 -17.39
N ILE A 457 -7.66 -7.38 -16.33
CA ILE A 457 -9.03 -7.13 -15.82
C ILE A 457 -9.24 -5.64 -15.48
N LEU A 458 -8.27 -5.00 -14.83
CA LEU A 458 -8.38 -3.61 -14.40
C LEU A 458 -8.08 -2.58 -15.50
N ALA A 459 -7.30 -2.95 -16.51
CA ALA A 459 -6.87 -2.07 -17.57
C ALA A 459 -7.77 -2.11 -18.82
N GLU A 460 -8.36 -3.27 -19.15
CA GLU A 460 -9.21 -3.48 -20.33
C GLU A 460 -10.32 -2.42 -20.51
N PRO A 461 -10.99 -1.92 -19.45
CA PRO A 461 -12.03 -0.90 -19.62
C PRO A 461 -11.52 0.49 -20.02
N VAL A 462 -10.22 0.76 -19.88
CA VAL A 462 -9.66 2.13 -19.96
C VAL A 462 -8.41 2.26 -20.83
N LEU A 463 -7.75 1.16 -21.19
CA LEU A 463 -6.58 1.14 -22.07
C LEU A 463 -6.90 0.37 -23.36
N GLU A 464 -6.23 0.74 -24.45
CA GLU A 464 -6.28 -0.06 -25.68
C GLU A 464 -5.56 -1.41 -25.49
N PRO A 465 -6.00 -2.51 -26.12
CA PRO A 465 -5.31 -3.81 -26.00
C PRO A 465 -3.82 -3.77 -26.36
N ALA A 466 -3.46 -2.95 -27.36
CA ALA A 466 -2.06 -2.77 -27.77
C ALA A 466 -1.22 -2.08 -26.68
N GLU A 467 -1.82 -1.18 -25.90
CA GLU A 467 -1.14 -0.49 -24.80
C GLU A 467 -0.90 -1.42 -23.61
N ILE A 468 -1.87 -2.30 -23.30
CA ILE A 468 -1.74 -3.34 -22.27
C ILE A 468 -0.52 -4.23 -22.59
N GLU A 469 -0.45 -4.73 -23.83
CA GLU A 469 0.65 -5.62 -24.24
C GLU A 469 1.99 -4.87 -24.35
N ARG A 470 2.00 -3.59 -24.76
CA ARG A 470 3.20 -2.75 -24.75
C ARG A 470 3.76 -2.62 -23.34
N PHE A 471 2.93 -2.22 -22.37
CA PHE A 471 3.34 -2.04 -20.98
C PHE A 471 3.86 -3.35 -20.38
N LEU A 472 3.13 -4.46 -20.59
CA LEU A 472 3.53 -5.78 -20.10
C LEU A 472 4.85 -6.27 -20.73
N ALA A 473 5.07 -6.05 -22.03
CA ALA A 473 6.33 -6.41 -22.68
C ALA A 473 7.51 -5.61 -22.14
N LEU A 474 7.30 -4.32 -21.84
CA LEU A 474 8.32 -3.43 -21.30
C LEU A 474 8.66 -3.78 -19.84
N VAL A 475 7.66 -3.80 -18.94
CA VAL A 475 7.88 -3.97 -17.49
C VAL A 475 8.49 -5.33 -17.15
N GLN A 476 8.23 -6.38 -17.93
CA GLN A 476 8.80 -7.70 -17.66
C GLN A 476 10.31 -7.78 -17.89
N ARG A 477 10.88 -6.79 -18.60
CA ARG A 477 12.32 -6.61 -18.79
C ARG A 477 12.92 -5.55 -17.85
N LEU A 478 12.22 -5.19 -16.78
CA LEU A 478 12.58 -4.07 -15.89
C LEU A 478 14.09 -3.93 -15.59
N PRO A 479 14.83 -4.97 -15.14
CA PRO A 479 16.26 -4.82 -14.82
C PRO A 479 17.16 -4.51 -16.03
N GLU A 480 16.69 -4.75 -17.25
CA GLU A 480 17.42 -4.61 -18.51
C GLU A 480 17.07 -3.32 -19.26
N LEU A 481 16.09 -2.55 -18.76
CA LEU A 481 15.62 -1.36 -19.45
C LEU A 481 16.70 -0.30 -19.51
N THR A 482 16.89 0.28 -20.69
CA THR A 482 17.65 1.51 -20.87
C THR A 482 16.93 2.71 -20.22
N ALA A 483 17.62 3.83 -20.06
CA ALA A 483 17.01 5.06 -19.57
C ALA A 483 15.81 5.54 -20.42
N GLU A 484 15.90 5.37 -21.75
CA GLU A 484 14.81 5.68 -22.67
C GLU A 484 13.60 4.77 -22.44
N GLU A 485 13.82 3.47 -22.27
CA GLU A 485 12.77 2.50 -21.95
C GLU A 485 12.14 2.74 -20.56
N VAL A 486 12.92 3.15 -19.55
CA VAL A 486 12.38 3.56 -18.23
C VAL A 486 11.48 4.79 -18.35
N ALA A 487 11.80 5.74 -19.23
CA ALA A 487 10.96 6.90 -19.52
C ALA A 487 9.60 6.51 -20.15
N GLU A 488 9.47 5.31 -20.71
CA GLU A 488 8.24 4.76 -21.26
C GLU A 488 7.44 3.88 -20.27
N LEU A 489 7.97 3.67 -19.06
CA LEU A 489 7.33 2.88 -18.00
C LEU A 489 6.15 3.62 -17.37
N SER A 490 5.06 3.71 -18.13
CA SER A 490 3.76 4.26 -17.73
C SER A 490 2.67 3.64 -18.61
N ILE A 491 1.41 3.92 -18.28
CA ILE A 491 0.24 3.51 -19.07
C ILE A 491 -0.43 4.73 -19.71
N VAL A 492 -0.91 4.57 -20.94
CA VAL A 492 -1.59 5.62 -21.72
C VAL A 492 -3.08 5.28 -21.85
N ALA A 493 -3.96 6.17 -21.41
CA ALA A 493 -5.40 5.93 -21.48
C ALA A 493 -5.89 5.86 -22.93
N ALA A 494 -6.90 5.04 -23.20
CA ALA A 494 -7.56 5.01 -24.49
C ALA A 494 -8.17 6.39 -24.83
N PRO A 495 -8.26 6.75 -26.12
CA PRO A 495 -8.78 8.05 -26.54
C PRO A 495 -10.16 8.35 -25.93
N GLY A 496 -10.28 9.54 -25.31
CA GLY A 496 -11.55 9.99 -24.70
C GLY A 496 -11.80 9.51 -23.27
N VAL A 497 -11.10 8.49 -22.77
CA VAL A 497 -11.30 7.98 -21.39
C VAL A 497 -11.08 9.08 -20.36
N LEU A 498 -10.00 9.85 -20.48
CA LEU A 498 -9.71 10.93 -19.52
C LEU A 498 -10.72 12.07 -19.56
N ALA A 499 -11.44 12.25 -20.68
CA ALA A 499 -12.48 13.27 -20.81
C ALA A 499 -13.77 12.90 -20.07
N LEU A 500 -13.92 11.64 -19.63
CA LEU A 500 -15.04 11.19 -18.79
C LEU A 500 -14.89 11.68 -17.34
N ALA A 501 -13.68 12.04 -16.92
CA ALA A 501 -13.39 12.50 -15.58
C ALA A 501 -13.56 14.03 -15.47
N PRO A 502 -14.00 14.56 -14.30
CA PRO A 502 -13.95 15.99 -14.05
C PRO A 502 -12.52 16.52 -14.21
N ALA A 503 -12.36 17.69 -14.85
CA ALA A 503 -11.10 18.42 -14.92
C ALA A 503 -11.23 19.73 -14.11
N PRO A 504 -11.21 19.65 -12.76
CA PRO A 504 -11.37 20.83 -11.93
C PRO A 504 -10.19 21.79 -12.12
N ARG A 505 -10.46 23.09 -12.05
CA ARG A 505 -9.42 24.14 -12.10
C ARG A 505 -8.86 24.40 -10.71
N GLY A 506 -7.53 24.53 -10.63
CA GLY A 506 -6.81 24.91 -9.43
C GLY A 506 -6.43 26.39 -9.41
N LEU A 507 -5.32 26.70 -8.74
CA LEU A 507 -4.75 28.05 -8.68
C LEU A 507 -4.00 28.46 -9.96
N PHE A 508 -3.56 27.49 -10.76
CA PHE A 508 -2.72 27.69 -11.95
C PHE A 508 -3.52 27.65 -13.25
#